data_AF-A0AAW1RYZ7-F1
#
_entry.id   AF-A0AAW1RYZ7-F1
#
_cell.length_a   1.000
_cell.length_b   1.000
_cell.length_c   1.000
_cell.angle_alpha   90.00
_cell.angle_beta   90.00
_cell.angle_gamma   90.00
#
_symmetry.space_group_name_H-M   'P 1'
#
loop_
_entity.id
_entity.type
_entity.pdbx_description
1 polymer ?
#
loop_
_entity_poly.entity_id
_entity_poly.type
_entity_poly.pdbx_seq_one_letter_code
_entity_poly.pdbx_strand_id
1 'polypeptide(L)'
;MVLPPVKPHPHIQEGDLVVVYERFDSMKQVVVKSSALFGNRFGNFRMQVCSYSRLTNPSTPRTKILYAADISMVCTFLELEPGSTVVESGTGSGSLTTSLARAVGPEGAVHTFEFHEQRCQAAAEDFRQLGLDSTVHLKQRDIEGQAFPAELAGQADAVFLDLPGPWKVVSSAAQTLQPNSRFCSFSPCIEQVQQICLALSGHGFHYIRSMECLLRPHKVRSITLGSGISEAHSPHNAGGSI
;
A
#
# COMPACT_ATOMS: atom_id res chain seq x y z
N MET A 1 1.49 15.98 24.33
CA MET A 1 0.47 15.14 24.99
C MET A 1 0.29 13.94 24.07
N VAL A 2 0.84 12.77 24.44
CA VAL A 2 0.80 11.56 23.61
C VAL A 2 -0.63 11.03 23.61
N LEU A 3 -1.26 10.92 22.44
CA LEU A 3 -2.56 10.27 22.34
C LEU A 3 -2.37 8.78 22.62
N PRO A 4 -3.23 8.14 23.45
CA PRO A 4 -3.09 6.73 23.72
C PRO A 4 -3.23 5.91 22.43
N PRO A 5 -2.52 4.77 22.30
CA PRO A 5 -2.65 3.91 21.13
C PRO A 5 -4.10 3.50 20.93
N VAL A 6 -4.61 3.65 19.71
CA VAL A 6 -5.98 3.30 19.35
C VAL A 6 -6.12 1.79 19.44
N LYS A 7 -6.64 1.30 20.58
CA LYS A 7 -6.98 -0.12 20.71
C LYS A 7 -8.14 -0.42 19.77
N PRO A 8 -8.07 -1.53 18.99
CA PRO A 8 -9.24 -1.97 18.26
C PRO A 8 -10.35 -2.23 19.26
N HIS A 9 -11.44 -1.49 19.12
CA HIS A 9 -12.60 -1.56 19.99
C HIS A 9 -13.83 -1.91 19.15
N PRO A 10 -14.80 -2.63 19.71
CA PRO A 10 -15.88 -3.25 18.93
C PRO A 10 -16.89 -2.25 18.34
N HIS A 11 -16.79 -0.97 18.70
CA HIS A 11 -17.75 0.07 18.34
C HIS A 11 -17.04 1.25 17.72
N ILE A 12 -17.68 1.96 16.79
CA ILE A 12 -17.18 3.26 16.32
C ILE A 12 -17.38 4.26 17.46
N GLN A 13 -16.48 5.23 17.59
CA GLN A 13 -16.56 6.34 18.54
C GLN A 13 -16.31 7.68 17.84
N GLU A 14 -16.64 8.77 18.54
CA GLU A 14 -16.29 10.11 18.07
C GLU A 14 -14.77 10.28 18.00
N GLY A 15 -14.29 10.86 16.90
CA GLY A 15 -12.86 10.98 16.60
C GLY A 15 -12.31 9.84 15.74
N ASP A 16 -13.02 8.72 15.59
CA ASP A 16 -12.54 7.59 14.79
C ASP A 16 -12.43 7.93 13.30
N LEU A 17 -11.36 7.45 12.66
CA LEU A 17 -11.27 7.38 11.20
C LEU A 17 -11.96 6.11 10.69
N VAL A 18 -13.09 6.26 10.00
CA VAL A 18 -13.86 5.15 9.43
C VAL A 18 -13.81 5.13 7.90
N VAL A 19 -13.99 3.95 7.30
CA VAL A 19 -14.16 3.82 5.85
C VAL A 19 -15.60 3.50 5.52
N VAL A 20 -16.24 4.42 4.80
CA VAL A 20 -17.58 4.24 4.26
C VAL A 20 -17.48 3.55 2.90
N TYR A 21 -17.92 2.29 2.85
CA TYR A 21 -18.09 1.57 1.59
C TYR A 21 -19.37 2.04 0.90
N GLU A 22 -19.22 2.71 -0.24
CA GLU A 22 -20.36 3.14 -1.06
C GLU A 22 -20.68 2.10 -2.14
N ARG A 23 -19.66 1.56 -2.81
CA ARG A 23 -19.72 0.61 -3.93
C ARG A 23 -18.41 -0.17 -4.02
N PHE A 24 -18.39 -1.19 -4.88
CA PHE A 24 -17.19 -2.03 -5.10
C PHE A 24 -15.96 -1.22 -5.58
N ASP A 25 -16.19 -0.03 -6.16
CA ASP A 25 -15.18 0.90 -6.68
C ASP A 25 -15.13 2.23 -5.91
N SER A 26 -15.95 2.43 -4.88
CA SER A 26 -16.02 3.69 -4.13
C SER A 26 -16.03 3.44 -2.62
N MET A 27 -14.95 3.86 -1.98
CA MET A 27 -14.78 3.88 -0.53
C MET A 27 -14.25 5.24 -0.11
N LYS A 28 -14.78 5.81 0.98
CA LYS A 28 -14.34 7.12 1.48
C LYS A 28 -13.92 7.03 2.94
N GLN A 29 -12.79 7.65 3.26
CA GLN A 29 -12.38 7.84 4.65
C GLN A 29 -13.11 9.05 5.24
N VAL A 30 -13.66 8.91 6.44
CA VAL A 30 -14.39 9.97 7.15
C VAL A 30 -14.02 9.94 8.63
N VAL A 31 -13.68 11.09 9.19
CA VAL A 31 -13.52 11.23 10.65
C VAL A 31 -14.89 11.41 11.28
N VAL A 32 -15.23 10.55 12.24
CA VAL A 32 -16.52 10.57 12.93
C VAL A 32 -16.59 11.78 13.84
N LYS A 33 -17.52 12.67 13.55
CA LYS A 33 -17.84 13.83 14.40
C LYS A 33 -19.30 13.76 14.77
N SER A 34 -19.61 13.81 16.07
CA SER A 34 -20.99 13.83 16.52
C SER A 34 -21.70 15.04 15.91
N SER A 35 -22.89 14.84 15.34
CA SER A 35 -23.69 15.82 14.57
C SER A 35 -23.24 16.16 13.12
N ALA A 36 -22.14 15.60 12.61
CA ALA A 36 -21.76 15.79 11.21
C ALA A 36 -22.65 14.99 10.24
N LEU A 37 -22.85 15.53 9.04
CA LEU A 37 -23.53 14.87 7.93
C LEU A 37 -22.49 14.39 6.92
N PHE A 38 -22.50 13.09 6.62
CA PHE A 38 -21.79 12.54 5.47
C PHE A 38 -22.73 12.53 4.26
N GLY A 39 -22.47 13.42 3.30
CA GLY A 39 -23.20 13.47 2.04
C GLY A 39 -22.56 12.60 0.97
N ASN A 40 -23.36 11.78 0.29
CA ASN A 40 -22.97 11.15 -0.96
C ASN A 40 -24.11 11.14 -1.98
N ARG A 41 -23.86 10.55 -3.15
CA ARG A 41 -24.85 10.47 -4.25
C ARG A 41 -26.12 9.69 -3.92
N PHE A 42 -26.19 9.03 -2.76
CA PHE A 42 -27.32 8.26 -2.27
C PHE A 42 -28.08 8.97 -1.14
N GLY A 43 -27.59 10.13 -0.66
CA GLY A 43 -28.24 10.92 0.36
C GLY A 43 -27.27 11.47 1.41
N ASN A 44 -27.84 12.09 2.44
CA ASN A 44 -27.11 12.58 3.59
C ASN A 44 -27.28 11.60 4.76
N PHE A 45 -26.18 11.05 5.22
CA PHE A 45 -26.11 10.14 6.35
C PHE A 45 -25.67 10.93 7.57
N ARG A 46 -26.54 11.04 8.58
CA ARG A 46 -26.07 11.50 9.90
C ARG A 46 -25.02 10.51 10.38
N MET A 47 -23.85 11.04 10.71
CA MET A 47 -22.82 10.28 11.39
C MET A 47 -23.28 10.09 12.84
N GLN A 48 -24.22 9.17 13.01
CA GLN A 48 -24.66 8.67 14.30
C GLN A 48 -23.88 7.39 14.57
N VAL A 49 -23.30 7.31 15.77
CA VAL A 49 -22.35 6.28 16.15
C VAL A 49 -22.98 4.89 16.04
N CYS A 50 -22.70 4.18 14.93
CA CYS A 50 -23.07 2.81 14.65
C CYS A 50 -22.04 2.17 13.68
N SER A 51 -21.73 0.90 13.92
CA SER A 51 -20.48 0.14 13.67
C SER A 51 -20.11 -0.26 12.22
N TYR A 52 -18.80 -0.24 11.88
CA TYR A 52 -17.93 -1.28 11.26
C TYR A 52 -16.71 -0.63 10.58
N SER A 53 -15.52 -1.25 10.65
CA SER A 53 -14.26 -0.71 10.11
C SER A 53 -13.49 -1.69 9.20
N ARG A 54 -12.97 -1.18 8.08
CA ARG A 54 -11.82 -1.73 7.31
C ARG A 54 -11.11 -0.59 6.59
N LEU A 55 -9.84 -0.33 6.92
CA LEU A 55 -8.97 0.66 6.26
C LEU A 55 -8.04 -0.03 5.26
N THR A 56 -8.26 0.19 3.96
CA THR A 56 -7.24 0.10 2.90
C THR A 56 -7.66 0.97 1.71
N ASN A 57 -7.73 2.30 1.88
CA ASN A 57 -7.67 3.21 0.73
C ASN A 57 -7.35 4.62 1.21
N PRO A 58 -6.11 5.14 1.07
CA PRO A 58 -5.78 6.51 1.47
C PRO A 58 -6.62 7.54 0.69
N SER A 59 -6.93 8.67 1.34
CA SER A 59 -7.52 9.84 0.67
C SER A 59 -6.61 10.28 -0.48
N THR A 60 -7.14 10.30 -1.71
CA THR A 60 -6.51 10.78 -2.97
C THR A 60 -4.98 10.65 -3.05
N PRO A 61 -4.44 9.65 -3.77
CA PRO A 61 -3.01 9.38 -3.78
C PRO A 61 -2.20 10.58 -4.30
N ARG A 62 -1.30 11.09 -3.45
CA ARG A 62 -0.38 12.22 -3.75
C ARG A 62 0.79 11.80 -4.65
N THR A 63 1.08 10.50 -4.72
CA THR A 63 2.12 9.85 -5.52
C THR A 63 1.58 8.55 -6.10
N LYS A 64 2.34 7.86 -6.96
CA LYS A 64 2.07 6.44 -7.22
C LYS A 64 2.15 5.67 -5.89
N ILE A 65 1.26 4.72 -5.70
CA ILE A 65 1.14 3.93 -4.47
C ILE A 65 1.25 2.44 -4.80
N LEU A 66 1.78 1.67 -3.86
CA LEU A 66 1.62 0.22 -3.89
C LEU A 66 0.19 -0.14 -3.48
N TYR A 67 -0.36 -1.12 -4.18
CA TYR A 67 -1.68 -1.67 -3.92
C TYR A 67 -1.58 -2.98 -3.14
N ALA A 68 -2.72 -3.45 -2.64
CA ALA A 68 -2.79 -4.60 -1.73
C ALA A 68 -2.08 -5.86 -2.24
N ALA A 69 -2.10 -6.14 -3.55
CA ALA A 69 -1.41 -7.30 -4.12
C ALA A 69 0.11 -7.19 -3.93
N ASP A 70 0.72 -6.09 -4.36
CA ASP A 70 2.16 -5.85 -4.21
C ASP A 70 2.55 -5.74 -2.73
N ILE A 71 1.77 -5.03 -1.92
CA ILE A 71 2.01 -4.89 -0.47
C ILE A 71 2.00 -6.27 0.20
N SER A 72 1.04 -7.13 -0.13
CA SER A 72 0.97 -8.48 0.45
C SER A 72 2.20 -9.31 0.09
N MET A 73 2.69 -9.17 -1.14
CA MET A 73 3.90 -9.82 -1.62
C MET A 73 5.13 -9.29 -0.88
N VAL A 74 5.26 -7.96 -0.75
CA VAL A 74 6.33 -7.32 0.01
C VAL A 74 6.37 -7.81 1.45
N CYS A 75 5.26 -7.75 2.19
CA CYS A 75 5.22 -8.20 3.58
C CYS A 75 5.58 -9.69 3.72
N THR A 76 5.14 -10.52 2.77
CA THR A 76 5.42 -11.96 2.79
C THR A 76 6.89 -12.26 2.51
N PHE A 77 7.47 -11.66 1.47
CA PHE A 77 8.85 -11.95 1.06
C PHE A 77 9.92 -11.22 1.88
N LEU A 78 9.54 -10.15 2.60
CA LEU A 78 10.35 -9.58 3.65
C LEU A 78 10.26 -10.37 4.97
N GLU A 79 9.41 -11.41 5.04
CA GLU A 79 9.24 -12.26 6.22
C GLU A 79 8.92 -11.43 7.48
N LEU A 80 8.02 -10.45 7.34
CA LEU A 80 7.68 -9.55 8.43
C LEU A 80 6.86 -10.28 9.49
N GLU A 81 7.28 -10.12 10.75
CA GLU A 81 6.64 -10.70 11.91
C GLU A 81 6.38 -9.62 12.96
N PRO A 82 5.47 -9.85 13.93
CA PRO A 82 5.33 -8.97 15.08
C PRO A 82 6.69 -8.80 15.80
N GLY A 83 7.09 -7.57 16.04
CA GLY A 83 8.40 -7.23 16.62
C GLY A 83 9.48 -6.87 15.60
N SER A 84 9.28 -7.11 14.29
CA SER A 84 10.29 -6.76 13.29
C SER A 84 10.57 -5.26 13.21
N THR A 85 11.83 -4.90 12.98
CA THR A 85 12.27 -3.55 12.66
C THR A 85 12.47 -3.41 11.15
N VAL A 86 11.66 -2.58 10.51
CA VAL A 86 11.67 -2.37 9.05
C VAL A 86 12.15 -0.97 8.72
N VAL A 87 13.04 -0.87 7.74
CA VAL A 87 13.50 0.40 7.19
C VAL A 87 12.92 0.58 5.79
N GLU A 88 12.19 1.67 5.60
CA GLU A 88 11.51 2.04 4.35
C GLU A 88 12.09 3.36 3.83
N SER A 89 12.38 3.45 2.53
CA SER A 89 12.64 4.75 1.90
C SER A 89 11.79 4.93 0.66
N GLY A 90 11.11 6.08 0.63
CA GLY A 90 9.96 6.34 -0.21
C GLY A 90 8.65 6.26 0.58
N THR A 91 8.49 7.06 1.65
CA THR A 91 7.21 7.07 2.41
C THR A 91 6.00 7.36 1.51
N GLY A 92 6.15 8.32 0.59
CA GLY A 92 5.12 8.65 -0.40
C GLY A 92 3.80 9.06 0.26
N SER A 93 2.75 8.26 0.02
CA SER A 93 1.42 8.47 0.62
C SER A 93 1.18 7.68 1.91
N GLY A 94 2.14 6.87 2.36
CA GLY A 94 2.02 6.04 3.57
C GLY A 94 1.22 4.74 3.39
N SER A 95 0.85 4.37 2.16
CA SER A 95 0.10 3.12 1.86
C SER A 95 0.86 1.87 2.34
N LEU A 96 2.14 1.76 1.96
CA LEU A 96 2.99 0.66 2.41
C LEU A 96 3.32 0.79 3.90
N THR A 97 3.77 1.97 4.35
CA THR A 97 4.11 2.24 5.75
C THR A 97 3.01 1.80 6.73
N THR A 98 1.74 2.09 6.43
CA THR A 98 0.60 1.69 7.27
C THR A 98 0.46 0.17 7.33
N SER A 99 0.71 -0.51 6.21
CA SER A 99 0.65 -1.98 6.12
C SER A 99 1.84 -2.64 6.82
N LEU A 100 3.03 -2.05 6.74
CA LEU A 100 4.22 -2.45 7.50
C LEU A 100 3.98 -2.31 9.00
N ALA A 101 3.47 -1.15 9.46
CA ALA A 101 3.17 -0.90 10.86
C ALA A 101 2.20 -1.94 11.44
N ARG A 102 1.21 -2.35 10.63
CA ARG A 102 0.29 -3.43 11.00
C ARG A 102 0.96 -4.79 11.08
N ALA A 103 1.88 -5.10 10.17
CA ALA A 103 2.59 -6.38 10.13
C ALA A 103 3.54 -6.54 11.33
N VAL A 104 4.30 -5.49 11.65
CA VAL A 104 5.27 -5.50 12.75
C VAL A 104 4.61 -5.33 14.13
N GLY A 105 3.40 -4.79 14.18
CA GLY A 105 2.64 -4.64 15.42
C GLY A 105 3.27 -3.65 16.41
N PRO A 106 2.77 -3.63 17.66
CA PRO A 106 3.15 -2.62 18.66
C PRO A 106 4.56 -2.81 19.23
N GLU A 107 5.13 -4.01 19.12
CA GLU A 107 6.48 -4.33 19.60
C GLU A 107 7.56 -4.13 18.53
N GLY A 108 7.15 -3.95 17.27
CA GLY A 108 8.04 -3.67 16.15
C GLY A 108 8.12 -2.18 15.82
N ALA A 109 8.92 -1.85 14.81
CA ALA A 109 9.16 -0.48 14.40
C ALA A 109 9.28 -0.36 12.87
N VAL A 110 8.78 0.76 12.32
CA VAL A 110 8.95 1.14 10.92
C VAL A 110 9.66 2.48 10.85
N HIS A 111 10.93 2.47 10.44
CA HIS A 111 11.70 3.68 10.17
C HIS A 111 11.53 4.06 8.70
N THR A 112 10.79 5.13 8.43
CA THR A 112 10.47 5.54 7.06
C THR A 112 11.07 6.91 6.72
N PHE A 113 11.54 7.06 5.48
CA PHE A 113 12.22 8.26 5.01
C PHE A 113 11.57 8.85 3.75
N GLU A 114 11.33 10.15 3.79
CA GLU A 114 10.79 10.95 2.68
C GLU A 114 11.68 12.16 2.44
N PHE A 115 12.11 12.37 1.19
CA PHE A 115 13.00 13.50 0.88
C PHE A 115 12.24 14.83 0.79
N HIS A 116 10.98 14.81 0.38
CA HIS A 116 10.19 16.01 0.14
C HIS A 116 9.45 16.46 1.40
N GLU A 117 9.84 17.60 1.93
CA GLU A 117 9.35 18.16 3.20
C GLU A 117 7.82 18.18 3.31
N GLN A 118 7.11 18.72 2.32
CA GLN A 118 5.64 18.81 2.37
C GLN A 118 4.96 17.42 2.46
N ARG A 119 5.53 16.40 1.80
CA ARG A 119 5.00 15.03 1.86
C ARG A 119 5.31 14.40 3.22
N CYS A 120 6.50 14.65 3.75
CA CYS A 120 6.87 14.21 5.09
C CYS A 120 5.92 14.81 6.15
N GLN A 121 5.62 16.10 6.08
CA GLN A 121 4.69 16.76 7.01
C GLN A 121 3.26 16.18 6.89
N ALA A 122 2.78 15.97 5.67
CA ALA A 122 1.47 15.37 5.44
C ALA A 122 1.39 13.92 5.96
N ALA A 123 2.40 13.10 5.69
CA ALA A 123 2.46 11.73 6.18
C ALA A 123 2.56 11.67 7.71
N ALA A 124 3.30 12.60 8.34
CA ALA A 124 3.38 12.69 9.80
C ALA A 124 2.00 12.99 10.44
N GLU A 125 1.21 13.86 9.81
CA GLU A 125 -0.16 14.13 10.24
C GLU A 125 -1.06 12.90 10.08
N ASP A 126 -0.99 12.24 8.92
CA ASP A 126 -1.77 11.03 8.63
C ASP A 126 -1.45 9.91 9.65
N PHE A 127 -0.17 9.67 9.94
CA PHE A 127 0.26 8.67 10.92
C PHE A 127 -0.19 9.00 12.34
N ARG A 128 -0.21 10.28 12.72
CA ARG A 128 -0.72 10.71 14.03
C ARG A 128 -2.21 10.48 14.16
N GLN A 129 -2.98 10.79 13.12
CA GLN A 129 -4.43 10.54 13.08
C GLN A 129 -4.75 9.05 13.13
N LEU A 130 -3.88 8.21 12.56
CA LEU A 130 -3.99 6.76 12.63
C LEU A 130 -3.47 6.16 13.95
N GLY A 131 -2.90 6.98 14.85
CA GLY A 131 -2.33 6.51 16.12
C GLY A 131 -1.09 5.64 15.96
N LEU A 132 -0.31 5.86 14.90
CA LEU A 132 0.88 5.07 14.55
C LEU A 132 2.19 5.67 15.08
N ASP A 133 2.15 6.79 15.83
CA ASP A 133 3.35 7.51 16.30
C ASP A 133 4.32 6.64 17.11
N SER A 134 3.81 5.59 17.79
CA SER A 134 4.64 4.68 18.59
C SER A 134 5.39 3.66 17.75
N THR A 135 4.88 3.32 16.57
CA THR A 135 5.41 2.23 15.71
C THR A 135 6.11 2.80 14.48
N VAL A 136 5.69 3.96 13.98
CA VAL A 136 6.22 4.58 12.76
C VAL A 136 7.10 5.78 13.12
N HIS A 137 8.36 5.69 12.73
CA HIS A 137 9.37 6.73 12.92
C HIS A 137 9.71 7.36 11.57
N LEU A 138 8.95 8.41 11.20
CA LEU A 138 9.15 9.15 9.96
C LEU A 138 10.23 10.24 10.12
N LYS A 139 11.16 10.30 9.17
CA LYS A 139 12.17 11.38 9.08
C LYS A 139 12.24 11.96 7.67
N GLN A 140 12.36 13.28 7.57
CA GLN A 140 12.68 13.92 6.30
C GLN A 140 14.17 13.69 5.98
N ARG A 141 14.47 12.96 4.90
CA ARG A 141 15.86 12.67 4.50
C ARG A 141 15.94 12.24 3.05
N ASP A 142 16.93 12.76 2.33
CA ASP A 142 17.33 12.22 1.03
C ASP A 142 18.30 11.05 1.23
N ILE A 143 17.76 9.83 1.20
CA ILE A 143 18.55 8.62 1.39
C ILE A 143 19.51 8.36 0.22
N GLU A 144 19.19 8.77 -1.01
CA GLU A 144 20.09 8.59 -2.16
C GLU A 144 21.37 9.43 -2.01
N GLY A 145 21.25 10.65 -1.49
CA GLY A 145 22.38 11.54 -1.27
C GLY A 145 23.07 11.38 0.09
N GLN A 146 22.34 11.00 1.14
CA GLN A 146 22.82 11.04 2.52
C GLN A 146 22.94 9.68 3.20
N ALA A 147 22.56 8.58 2.54
CA ALA A 147 22.49 7.24 3.13
C ALA A 147 21.53 7.15 4.35
N PHE A 148 21.29 5.94 4.84
CA PHE A 148 20.56 5.73 6.08
C PHE A 148 21.36 6.23 7.30
N PRO A 149 20.68 6.72 8.36
CA PRO A 149 21.33 7.14 9.60
C PRO A 149 22.16 6.02 10.24
N ALA A 150 23.36 6.34 10.72
CA ALA A 150 24.27 5.39 11.37
C ALA A 150 23.68 4.75 12.65
N GLU A 151 22.73 5.42 13.28
CA GLU A 151 21.98 4.92 14.43
C GLU A 151 21.08 3.72 14.11
N LEU A 152 20.89 3.35 12.83
CA LEU A 152 20.16 2.14 12.43
C LEU A 152 21.10 1.00 12.01
N ALA A 153 22.42 1.19 12.12
CA ALA A 153 23.38 0.18 11.71
C ALA A 153 23.15 -1.15 12.46
N GLY A 154 23.02 -2.23 11.71
CA GLY A 154 22.79 -3.59 12.23
C GLY A 154 21.52 -3.75 13.07
N GLN A 155 20.45 -2.99 12.79
CA GLN A 155 19.21 -3.07 13.57
C GLN A 155 18.01 -3.57 12.77
N ALA A 156 17.99 -3.38 11.45
CA ALA A 156 16.81 -3.69 10.64
C ALA A 156 16.74 -5.18 10.26
N ASP A 157 15.56 -5.78 10.44
CA ASP A 157 15.22 -7.13 9.96
C ASP A 157 14.86 -7.13 8.47
N ALA A 158 14.39 -5.98 7.96
CA ALA A 158 14.06 -5.80 6.56
C ALA A 158 14.28 -4.37 6.07
N VAL A 159 14.69 -4.24 4.80
CA VAL A 159 14.73 -2.97 4.08
C VAL A 159 13.81 -3.02 2.86
N PHE A 160 13.02 -1.96 2.68
CA PHE A 160 12.22 -1.73 1.49
C PHE A 160 12.57 -0.39 0.82
N LEU A 161 12.82 -0.40 -0.50
CA LEU A 161 13.12 0.81 -1.28
C LEU A 161 12.14 1.02 -2.44
N ASP A 162 11.43 2.15 -2.42
CA ASP A 162 10.70 2.72 -3.57
C ASP A 162 11.30 4.08 -3.92
N LEU A 163 12.41 4.02 -4.67
CA LEU A 163 13.24 5.17 -5.02
C LEU A 163 13.53 5.19 -6.53
N PRO A 164 13.84 6.37 -7.13
CA PRO A 164 14.31 6.44 -8.51
C PRO A 164 15.64 5.70 -8.75
N GLY A 165 16.58 5.77 -7.79
CA GLY A 165 17.91 5.18 -7.87
C GLY A 165 18.24 4.26 -6.69
N PRO A 166 17.52 3.14 -6.49
CA PRO A 166 17.69 2.29 -5.31
C PRO A 166 19.08 1.65 -5.23
N TRP A 167 19.76 1.44 -6.37
CA TRP A 167 21.12 0.87 -6.43
C TRP A 167 22.18 1.72 -5.73
N LYS A 168 21.97 3.04 -5.63
CA LYS A 168 22.88 3.96 -4.93
C LYS A 168 22.90 3.74 -3.42
N VAL A 169 21.81 3.17 -2.89
CA VAL A 169 21.56 3.05 -1.45
C VAL A 169 21.96 1.68 -0.91
N VAL A 170 22.19 0.68 -1.77
CA VAL A 170 22.44 -0.71 -1.37
C VAL A 170 23.56 -0.85 -0.34
N SER A 171 24.67 -0.11 -0.51
CA SER A 171 25.78 -0.13 0.44
C SER A 171 25.35 0.30 1.84
N SER A 172 24.53 1.34 1.94
CA SER A 172 23.98 1.83 3.21
C SER A 172 22.89 0.91 3.76
N ALA A 173 22.05 0.34 2.91
CA ALA A 173 21.05 -0.65 3.31
C ALA A 173 21.73 -1.88 3.95
N ALA A 174 22.82 -2.37 3.35
CA ALA A 174 23.60 -3.49 3.89
C ALA A 174 24.15 -3.21 5.30
N GLN A 175 24.58 -1.97 5.58
CA GLN A 175 25.05 -1.57 6.91
C GLN A 175 23.91 -1.48 7.94
N THR A 176 22.69 -1.22 7.48
CA THR A 176 21.50 -1.06 8.33
C THR A 176 20.90 -2.41 8.73
N LEU A 177 21.02 -3.41 7.85
CA LEU A 177 20.45 -4.74 8.04
C LEU A 177 21.23 -5.57 9.06
N GLN A 178 20.50 -6.39 9.83
CA GLN A 178 21.10 -7.48 10.60
C GLN A 178 21.60 -8.60 9.66
N PRO A 179 22.48 -9.50 10.15
CA PRO A 179 22.84 -10.68 9.38
C PRO A 179 21.61 -11.53 9.02
N ASN A 180 21.55 -12.03 7.78
CA ASN A 180 20.46 -12.86 7.23
C ASN A 180 19.09 -12.16 7.08
N SER A 181 19.04 -10.85 7.19
CA SER A 181 17.84 -10.04 6.97
C SER A 181 17.40 -9.94 5.50
N ARG A 182 16.21 -9.38 5.26
CA ARG A 182 15.59 -9.32 3.93
C ARG A 182 15.70 -7.94 3.27
N PHE A 183 15.77 -7.93 1.96
CA PHE A 183 15.80 -6.71 1.15
C PHE A 183 14.77 -6.80 0.03
N CYS A 184 14.03 -5.72 -0.19
CA CYS A 184 13.12 -5.58 -1.31
C CYS A 184 13.26 -4.19 -1.92
N SER A 185 13.24 -4.12 -3.26
CA SER A 185 13.14 -2.86 -3.99
C SER A 185 12.02 -2.96 -5.01
N PHE A 186 11.25 -1.90 -5.15
CA PHE A 186 10.22 -1.76 -6.15
C PHE A 186 10.73 -0.86 -7.28
N SER A 187 10.62 -1.31 -8.52
CA SER A 187 11.14 -0.56 -9.67
C SER A 187 10.24 -0.75 -10.89
N PRO A 188 9.76 0.33 -11.53
CA PRO A 188 8.89 0.24 -12.69
C PRO A 188 9.61 -0.17 -13.98
N CYS A 189 10.91 0.11 -14.10
CA CYS A 189 11.68 -0.13 -15.32
C CYS A 189 12.68 -1.29 -15.14
N ILE A 190 12.83 -2.12 -16.16
CA ILE A 190 13.71 -3.30 -16.10
C ILE A 190 15.19 -2.93 -15.98
N GLU A 191 15.58 -1.76 -16.50
CA GLU A 191 16.94 -1.23 -16.40
C GLU A 191 17.27 -0.90 -14.94
N GLN A 192 16.31 -0.39 -14.17
CA GLN A 192 16.48 -0.16 -12.74
C GLN A 192 16.65 -1.49 -11.99
N VAL A 193 15.87 -2.51 -12.36
CA VAL A 193 15.99 -3.88 -11.83
C VAL A 193 17.39 -4.47 -12.12
N GLN A 194 17.94 -4.24 -13.31
CA GLN A 194 19.29 -4.67 -13.65
C GLN A 194 20.34 -4.00 -12.74
N GLN A 195 20.26 -2.68 -12.56
CA GLN A 195 21.19 -1.93 -11.73
C GLN A 195 21.14 -2.38 -10.26
N ILE A 196 19.94 -2.58 -9.69
CA ILE A 196 19.81 -3.01 -8.30
C ILE A 196 20.33 -4.44 -8.11
N CYS A 197 20.07 -5.37 -9.04
CA CYS A 197 20.60 -6.74 -8.97
C CYS A 197 22.14 -6.78 -8.97
N LEU A 198 22.78 -5.94 -9.80
CA LEU A 198 24.24 -5.81 -9.82
C LEU A 198 24.76 -5.22 -8.52
N ALA A 199 24.13 -4.16 -8.01
CA ALA A 199 24.52 -3.54 -6.75
C ALA A 199 24.36 -4.48 -5.56
N LEU A 200 23.25 -5.23 -5.47
CA LEU A 200 23.02 -6.26 -4.44
C LEU A 200 24.11 -7.33 -4.47
N SER A 201 24.41 -7.87 -5.67
CA SER A 201 25.44 -8.88 -5.85
C SER A 201 26.82 -8.37 -5.39
N GLY A 202 27.15 -7.11 -5.69
CA GLY A 202 28.41 -6.47 -5.30
C GLY A 202 28.54 -6.19 -3.79
N HIS A 203 27.44 -6.22 -3.03
CA HIS A 203 27.43 -5.91 -1.59
C HIS A 203 27.08 -7.13 -0.72
N GLY A 204 27.28 -8.35 -1.24
CA GLY A 204 27.15 -9.58 -0.45
C GLY A 204 25.73 -10.05 -0.22
N PHE A 205 24.75 -9.53 -0.97
CA PHE A 205 23.41 -10.10 -0.96
C PHE A 205 23.37 -11.39 -1.78
N HIS A 206 22.61 -12.36 -1.29
CA HIS A 206 22.41 -13.66 -1.93
C HIS A 206 20.93 -13.89 -2.22
N TYR A 207 20.64 -14.90 -3.04
CA TYR A 207 19.27 -15.29 -3.40
C TYR A 207 18.44 -14.15 -4.03
N ILE A 208 19.08 -13.36 -4.88
CA ILE A 208 18.48 -12.24 -5.60
C ILE A 208 17.47 -12.78 -6.61
N ARG A 209 16.20 -12.35 -6.47
CA ARG A 209 15.09 -12.75 -7.34
C ARG A 209 14.26 -11.53 -7.71
N SER A 210 13.79 -11.48 -8.95
CA SER A 210 12.84 -10.48 -9.44
C SER A 210 11.49 -11.14 -9.69
N MET A 211 10.41 -10.45 -9.32
CA MET A 211 9.04 -10.96 -9.41
C MET A 211 8.08 -9.85 -9.84
N GLU A 212 6.99 -10.22 -10.50
CA GLU A 212 5.86 -9.32 -10.80
C GLU A 212 4.54 -9.95 -10.35
N CYS A 213 3.58 -9.12 -9.93
CA CYS A 213 2.24 -9.55 -9.55
C CYS A 213 1.19 -8.87 -10.45
N LEU A 214 0.38 -9.66 -11.15
CA LEU A 214 -0.70 -9.16 -12.01
C LEU A 214 -2.07 -9.51 -11.42
N LEU A 215 -2.68 -8.55 -10.71
CA LEU A 215 -4.02 -8.71 -10.14
C LEU A 215 -5.10 -8.50 -11.21
N ARG A 216 -5.93 -9.52 -11.47
CA ARG A 216 -7.09 -9.44 -12.37
C ARG A 216 -8.41 -9.74 -11.65
N PRO A 217 -9.26 -8.73 -11.40
CA PRO A 217 -10.60 -8.96 -10.89
C PRO A 217 -11.53 -9.55 -11.96
N HIS A 218 -12.33 -10.54 -11.58
CA HIS A 218 -13.34 -11.14 -12.46
C HIS A 218 -14.75 -10.78 -11.99
N LYS A 219 -15.55 -10.18 -12.87
CA LYS A 219 -16.98 -9.93 -12.58
C LYS A 219 -17.79 -11.16 -12.94
N VAL A 220 -18.43 -11.76 -11.95
CA VAL A 220 -19.37 -12.87 -12.17
C VAL A 220 -20.64 -12.33 -12.83
N ARG A 221 -21.02 -12.94 -13.96
CA ARG A 221 -22.26 -12.63 -14.69
C ARG A 221 -22.87 -13.92 -15.22
N SER A 222 -24.19 -14.02 -15.15
CA SER A 222 -24.93 -15.04 -15.90
C SER A 222 -25.07 -14.61 -17.35
N ILE A 223 -24.87 -15.55 -18.27
CA ILE A 223 -25.02 -15.31 -19.71
C ILE A 223 -25.92 -16.42 -20.25
N THR A 224 -27.03 -16.05 -20.88
CA THR A 224 -27.86 -16.99 -21.63
C THR A 224 -27.33 -17.06 -23.05
N LEU A 225 -26.91 -18.25 -23.48
CA LEU A 225 -26.53 -18.47 -24.87
C LEU A 225 -27.80 -18.54 -25.73
N GLY A 226 -27.91 -17.70 -26.75
CA GLY A 226 -29.02 -17.76 -27.70
C GLY A 226 -28.93 -19.04 -28.55
N SER A 227 -30.04 -19.75 -28.72
CA SER A 227 -30.14 -20.90 -29.63
C SER A 227 -30.18 -20.41 -31.08
N GLY A 228 -29.03 -20.02 -31.62
CA GLY A 228 -28.87 -19.69 -33.04
C GLY A 228 -28.77 -20.96 -33.88
N ILE A 229 -29.89 -21.67 -34.05
CA ILE A 229 -30.11 -22.51 -35.24
C ILE A 229 -31.35 -21.91 -35.93
N SER A 230 -31.14 -20.83 -36.68
CA SER A 230 -32.16 -20.32 -37.58
C SER A 230 -32.30 -21.30 -38.74
N GLU A 231 -33.48 -21.88 -38.90
CA GLU A 231 -33.87 -22.71 -40.04
C GLU A 231 -33.47 -22.04 -41.36
N ALA A 232 -32.71 -22.76 -42.18
CA ALA A 232 -32.43 -22.42 -43.55
C ALA A 232 -33.75 -22.25 -44.30
N HIS A 233 -34.08 -21.01 -44.69
CA HIS A 233 -35.19 -20.76 -45.60
C HIS A 233 -34.76 -21.21 -47.01
N SER A 234 -35.35 -22.33 -47.46
CA SER A 234 -35.24 -22.87 -48.81
C SER A 234 -35.67 -21.85 -49.88
N PRO A 235 -35.09 -21.90 -51.10
CA PRO A 235 -35.42 -20.98 -52.19
C PRO A 235 -36.61 -21.52 -52.97
N HIS A 236 -37.77 -20.84 -52.98
CA HIS A 236 -38.79 -20.94 -54.04
C HIS A 236 -39.90 -19.89 -53.78
N ASN A 237 -40.01 -18.86 -54.62
CA ASN A 237 -41.04 -18.84 -55.68
C ASN A 237 -40.90 -17.62 -56.59
N ALA A 238 -41.06 -17.87 -57.89
CA ALA A 238 -41.12 -16.89 -58.96
C ALA A 238 -42.52 -16.24 -59.07
N GLY A 239 -42.61 -15.03 -59.63
CA GLY A 239 -43.82 -14.57 -60.34
C GLY A 239 -44.17 -13.08 -60.28
N GLY A 240 -44.12 -12.40 -61.45
CA GLY A 240 -44.82 -11.14 -61.79
C GLY A 240 -43.88 -9.96 -62.10
N SER A 241 -43.42 -9.69 -63.33
CA SER A 241 -44.12 -9.16 -64.56
C SER A 241 -44.67 -7.74 -64.34
N ILE A 242 -44.39 -6.71 -65.14
CA ILE A 242 -43.83 -6.52 -66.49
C ILE A 242 -43.04 -5.20 -66.47
#